data_AF-A0A072V7X6-F1
#
_entry.id   AF-A0A072V7X6-F1
#
_cell.length_a   1.000
_cell.length_b   1.000
_cell.length_c   1.000
_cell.angle_alpha   90.00
_cell.angle_beta   90.00
_cell.angle_gamma   90.00
#
_symmetry.space_group_name_H-M   'P 1'
#
loop_
_entity.id
_entity.type
_entity.pdbx_description
1 polymer ?
#
loop_
_entity_poly.entity_id
_entity_poly.type
_entity_poly.pdbx_seq_one_letter_code
_entity_poly.pdbx_strand_id
1 'polypeptide(L)'
;MFILRRTISSTNSFSTISHQTSHYRKQITLANLFLSFGFPSSSLPHFLSKNHFLFNSDPSHLRQSLTTLFSFKIPQKNLISLVRDFPSVLEPQFLHSWELGFPKFKSKLFNPSPLMIANLLRCSRTFHLNPLEISRKIEIFRGLGFSDDVLIRVLEEFPSAVVMGETQIVGVINFLMEFRVPKDEIDRVVRLFPKVLGFSIEDRLKPLIHELRGLGFSSREVRAEVVRDPRILGMEIGEFSRCLKLLQSLKCREAIKERIFGEGLVRACFEVKLRVDCLCGRGLIRRDALKVLWKEPRLIAYDLEDIEKKIEFLIQRMKYGVDCLHEVPEYLGVNFEKQIVPRYNVIEYLKGKGAIGFEVGLKDIIKPTRLRFYNLYVKPYPECEKIYGRFSEKVEVKRKHPAGLWKMFQPPKFPQTSKDVKNMKAFMDSML
;
A
#
# COMPACT_ATOMS: atom_id res chain seq x y z
N MET A 1 -37.43 -13.73 -74.73
CA MET A 1 -38.19 -12.53 -75.11
C MET A 1 -38.97 -12.07 -73.89
N PHE A 2 -38.87 -10.77 -73.59
CA PHE A 2 -39.62 -9.99 -72.59
C PHE A 2 -39.26 -10.04 -71.11
N ILE A 3 -39.20 -8.82 -70.60
CA ILE A 3 -38.68 -8.21 -69.39
C ILE A 3 -39.83 -7.34 -68.83
N LEU A 4 -39.76 -6.98 -67.53
CA LEU A 4 -40.49 -5.89 -66.81
C LEU A 4 -41.95 -6.22 -66.41
N ARG A 5 -42.48 -5.88 -65.21
CA ARG A 5 -42.17 -4.83 -64.22
C ARG A 5 -42.50 -5.32 -62.80
N ARG A 6 -41.64 -5.05 -61.81
CA ARG A 6 -42.06 -4.95 -60.40
C ARG A 6 -41.89 -3.51 -59.96
N THR A 7 -43.00 -2.91 -59.59
CA THR A 7 -43.15 -1.55 -59.05
C THR A 7 -42.46 -1.43 -57.69
N ILE A 8 -41.71 -0.34 -57.55
CA ILE A 8 -40.99 0.09 -56.35
C ILE A 8 -42.00 0.68 -55.35
N SER A 9 -42.01 0.15 -54.14
CA SER A 9 -42.61 0.76 -52.95
C SER A 9 -41.47 1.15 -52.00
N SER A 10 -40.94 2.37 -52.15
CA SER A 10 -39.86 2.91 -51.34
C SER A 10 -40.35 4.12 -50.54
N THR A 11 -40.89 3.90 -49.34
CA THR A 11 -41.19 5.01 -48.41
C THR A 11 -40.89 4.74 -46.92
N ASN A 12 -40.33 3.60 -46.52
CA ASN A 12 -40.04 3.32 -45.10
C ASN A 12 -38.55 3.17 -44.71
N SER A 13 -37.60 3.43 -45.62
CA SER A 13 -36.15 3.31 -45.33
C SER A 13 -35.43 4.64 -45.00
N PHE A 14 -36.06 5.80 -45.24
CA PHE A 14 -35.40 7.09 -45.03
C PHE A 14 -35.43 7.61 -43.58
N SER A 15 -36.39 7.18 -42.76
CA SER A 15 -36.49 7.60 -41.35
C SER A 15 -35.45 6.90 -40.46
N THR A 16 -35.17 5.62 -40.70
CA THR A 16 -34.19 4.84 -39.91
C THR A 16 -32.73 5.25 -40.19
N ILE A 17 -32.41 5.65 -41.42
CA ILE A 17 -31.07 6.10 -41.82
C ILE A 17 -30.76 7.52 -41.28
N SER A 18 -31.75 8.42 -41.22
CA SER A 18 -31.58 9.77 -40.65
C SER A 18 -31.37 9.74 -39.14
N HIS A 19 -32.04 8.82 -38.44
CA HIS A 19 -31.84 8.60 -36.99
C HIS A 19 -30.45 8.03 -36.67
N GLN A 20 -29.92 7.08 -37.45
CA GLN A 20 -28.59 6.50 -37.23
C GLN A 20 -27.45 7.51 -37.51
N THR A 21 -27.59 8.33 -38.56
CA THR A 21 -26.60 9.38 -38.89
C THR A 21 -26.59 10.53 -37.86
N SER A 22 -27.76 10.88 -37.31
CA SER A 22 -27.88 11.83 -36.19
C SER A 22 -27.23 11.31 -34.91
N HIS A 23 -27.43 10.02 -34.59
CA HIS A 23 -26.86 9.39 -33.40
C HIS A 23 -25.32 9.30 -33.46
N TYR A 24 -24.77 8.92 -34.61
CA TYR A 24 -23.31 8.86 -34.82
C TYR A 24 -22.65 10.26 -34.74
N ARG A 25 -23.28 11.29 -35.32
CA ARG A 25 -22.79 12.68 -35.21
C ARG A 25 -22.79 13.17 -33.76
N LYS A 26 -23.87 12.94 -33.01
CA LYS A 26 -23.94 13.27 -31.58
C LYS A 26 -22.88 12.53 -30.76
N GLN A 27 -22.62 11.26 -31.06
CA GLN A 27 -21.60 10.46 -30.40
C GLN A 27 -20.19 11.04 -30.59
N ILE A 28 -19.86 11.52 -31.80
CA ILE A 28 -18.58 12.19 -32.09
C ILE A 28 -18.49 13.53 -31.34
N THR A 29 -19.55 14.33 -31.34
CA THR A 29 -19.57 15.62 -30.61
C THR A 29 -19.37 15.41 -29.10
N LEU A 30 -20.05 14.42 -28.51
CA LEU A 30 -19.87 14.06 -27.10
C LEU A 30 -18.48 13.52 -26.83
N ALA A 31 -17.96 12.62 -27.68
CA ALA A 31 -16.60 12.08 -27.53
C ALA A 31 -15.55 13.20 -27.58
N ASN A 32 -15.66 14.15 -28.51
CA ASN A 32 -14.75 15.31 -28.61
C ASN A 32 -14.84 16.22 -27.38
N LEU A 33 -16.05 16.42 -26.85
CA LEU A 33 -16.26 17.17 -25.61
C LEU A 33 -15.57 16.48 -24.43
N PHE A 34 -15.79 15.18 -24.19
CA PHE A 34 -15.10 14.46 -23.12
C PHE A 34 -13.57 14.39 -23.31
N LEU A 35 -13.08 14.24 -24.55
CA LEU A 35 -11.65 14.32 -24.88
C LEU A 35 -11.06 15.68 -24.51
N SER A 36 -11.79 16.79 -24.75
CA SER A 36 -11.34 18.14 -24.38
C SER A 36 -11.18 18.34 -22.87
N PHE A 37 -11.88 17.54 -22.06
CA PHE A 37 -11.73 17.52 -20.59
C PHE A 37 -10.75 16.42 -20.10
N GLY A 38 -10.05 15.76 -21.03
CA GLY A 38 -8.95 14.83 -20.78
C GLY A 38 -9.35 13.40 -20.43
N PHE A 39 -10.55 12.97 -20.83
CA PHE A 39 -10.95 11.57 -20.71
C PHE A 39 -10.17 10.69 -21.71
N PRO A 40 -9.77 9.45 -21.35
CA PRO A 40 -8.99 8.61 -22.24
C PRO A 40 -9.84 8.05 -23.39
N SER A 41 -9.34 8.25 -24.63
CA SER A 41 -9.99 7.87 -25.89
C SER A 41 -10.37 6.38 -25.96
N SER A 42 -9.59 5.51 -25.32
CA SER A 42 -9.83 4.06 -25.30
C SER A 42 -11.09 3.64 -24.53
N SER A 43 -11.56 4.45 -23.59
CA SER A 43 -12.70 4.12 -22.71
C SER A 43 -14.02 4.79 -23.11
N LEU A 44 -13.95 5.83 -23.94
CA LEU A 44 -15.09 6.68 -24.28
C LEU A 44 -16.18 5.98 -25.11
N PRO A 45 -15.87 5.16 -26.15
CA PRO A 45 -16.91 4.50 -26.93
C PRO A 45 -17.79 3.57 -26.10
N HIS A 46 -17.19 2.80 -25.19
CA HIS A 46 -17.89 1.91 -24.28
C HIS A 46 -18.62 2.67 -23.15
N PHE A 47 -18.06 3.78 -22.67
CA PHE A 47 -18.71 4.62 -21.67
C PHE A 47 -19.96 5.30 -22.23
N LEU A 48 -19.89 5.85 -23.44
CA LEU A 48 -21.03 6.50 -24.08
C LEU A 48 -22.14 5.48 -24.39
N SER A 49 -21.80 4.30 -24.92
CA SER A 49 -22.81 3.28 -25.28
C SER A 49 -23.62 2.77 -24.08
N LYS A 50 -23.03 2.72 -22.87
CA LYS A 50 -23.73 2.31 -21.64
C LYS A 50 -24.64 3.39 -21.04
N ASN A 51 -24.45 4.65 -21.41
CA ASN A 51 -25.07 5.79 -20.74
C ASN A 51 -26.05 6.52 -21.66
N HIS A 52 -27.22 5.91 -21.87
CA HIS A 52 -28.27 6.46 -22.75
C HIS A 52 -28.73 7.87 -22.35
N PHE A 53 -28.66 8.24 -21.06
CA PHE A 53 -29.03 9.58 -20.61
C PHE A 53 -28.13 10.69 -21.19
N LEU A 54 -26.88 10.39 -21.54
CA LEU A 54 -25.95 11.35 -22.16
C LEU A 54 -26.35 11.69 -23.59
N PHE A 55 -26.97 10.76 -24.32
CA PHE A 55 -27.45 11.01 -25.69
C PHE A 55 -28.73 11.84 -25.74
N ASN A 56 -29.51 11.82 -24.65
CA ASN A 56 -30.75 12.57 -24.51
C ASN A 56 -30.54 13.99 -23.95
N SER A 57 -29.36 14.27 -23.39
CA SER A 57 -29.01 15.57 -22.82
C SER A 57 -28.41 16.50 -23.88
N ASP A 58 -28.68 17.81 -23.79
CA ASP A 58 -28.05 18.81 -24.68
C ASP A 58 -26.53 18.89 -24.41
N PRO A 59 -25.67 18.77 -25.43
CA PRO A 59 -24.22 19.00 -25.31
C PRO A 59 -23.84 20.33 -24.63
N SER A 60 -24.65 21.38 -24.77
CA SER A 60 -24.41 22.68 -24.12
C SER A 60 -24.51 22.59 -22.59
N HIS A 61 -25.56 21.92 -22.09
CA HIS A 61 -25.78 21.68 -20.67
C HIS A 61 -24.78 20.69 -20.08
N LEU A 62 -24.35 19.69 -20.85
CA LEU A 62 -23.27 18.79 -20.44
C LEU A 62 -21.93 19.53 -20.34
N ARG A 63 -21.66 20.47 -21.24
CA ARG A 63 -20.46 21.32 -21.16
C ARG A 63 -20.48 22.18 -19.90
N GLN A 64 -21.61 22.83 -19.62
CA GLN A 64 -21.80 23.61 -18.37
C GLN A 64 -21.60 22.72 -17.14
N SER A 65 -22.22 21.54 -17.12
CA SER A 65 -22.10 20.55 -16.04
C SER A 65 -20.65 20.13 -15.79
N LEU A 66 -19.88 19.87 -16.86
CA LEU A 66 -18.46 19.59 -16.74
C LEU A 66 -17.69 20.82 -16.24
N THR A 67 -17.94 22.01 -16.78
CA THR A 67 -17.30 23.24 -16.30
C THR A 67 -17.55 23.48 -14.80
N THR A 68 -18.78 23.26 -14.32
CA THR A 68 -19.13 23.34 -12.89
C THR A 68 -18.35 22.30 -12.08
N LEU A 69 -18.24 21.04 -12.54
CA LEU A 69 -17.42 20.03 -11.86
C LEU A 69 -15.93 20.40 -11.80
N PHE A 70 -15.38 20.99 -12.86
CA PHE A 70 -13.99 21.46 -12.88
C PHE A 70 -13.79 22.68 -11.97
N SER A 71 -14.82 23.50 -11.75
CA SER A 71 -14.76 24.63 -10.81
C SER A 71 -14.51 24.18 -9.36
N PHE A 72 -14.86 22.94 -9.01
CA PHE A 72 -14.64 22.36 -7.68
C PHE A 72 -13.18 21.95 -7.40
N LYS A 73 -12.25 22.20 -8.34
CA LYS A 73 -10.80 21.91 -8.19
C LYS A 73 -10.50 20.44 -7.87
N ILE A 74 -11.35 19.52 -8.31
CA ILE A 74 -11.16 18.07 -8.14
C ILE A 74 -9.98 17.62 -9.02
N PRO A 75 -9.00 16.86 -8.51
CA PRO A 75 -7.93 16.31 -9.33
C PRO A 75 -8.49 15.52 -10.52
N GLN A 76 -7.92 15.74 -11.71
CA GLN A 76 -8.46 15.22 -12.96
C GLN A 76 -8.68 13.70 -12.95
N LYS A 77 -7.76 12.94 -12.36
CA LYS A 77 -7.89 11.48 -12.19
C LYS A 77 -9.15 11.08 -11.41
N ASN A 78 -9.47 11.82 -10.35
CA ASN A 78 -10.62 11.55 -9.48
C ASN A 78 -11.94 12.00 -10.11
N LEU A 79 -11.90 13.06 -10.92
CA LEU A 79 -13.06 13.52 -11.69
C LEU A 79 -13.41 12.52 -12.79
N ILE A 80 -12.41 12.03 -13.53
CA ILE A 80 -12.60 11.01 -14.57
C ILE A 80 -13.18 9.73 -13.95
N SER A 81 -12.66 9.28 -12.80
CA SER A 81 -13.23 8.12 -12.11
C SER A 81 -14.65 8.38 -11.61
N LEU A 82 -14.92 9.56 -11.05
CA LEU A 82 -16.27 9.96 -10.61
C LEU A 82 -17.29 9.87 -11.75
N VAL A 83 -17.00 10.48 -12.89
CA VAL A 83 -17.92 10.51 -14.04
C VAL A 83 -18.06 9.13 -14.68
N ARG A 84 -16.99 8.34 -14.72
CA ARG A 84 -17.03 6.97 -15.24
C ARG A 84 -17.92 6.07 -14.39
N ASP A 85 -17.76 6.14 -13.07
CA ASP A 85 -18.42 5.23 -12.13
C ASP A 85 -19.86 5.72 -11.82
N PHE A 86 -20.09 7.03 -11.82
CA PHE A 86 -21.39 7.67 -11.56
C PHE A 86 -21.70 8.75 -12.61
N PRO A 87 -22.10 8.34 -13.83
CA PRO A 87 -22.29 9.27 -14.94
C PRO A 87 -23.49 10.21 -14.72
N SER A 88 -24.47 9.79 -13.91
CA SER A 88 -25.61 10.62 -13.49
C SER A 88 -25.20 11.88 -12.72
N VAL A 89 -23.97 11.97 -12.18
CA VAL A 89 -23.45 13.21 -11.57
C VAL A 89 -23.47 14.38 -12.57
N LEU A 90 -23.49 14.13 -13.88
CA LEU A 90 -23.56 15.15 -14.93
C LEU A 90 -24.97 15.71 -15.19
N GLU A 91 -26.02 15.24 -14.51
CA GLU A 91 -27.36 15.82 -14.69
C GLU A 91 -27.38 17.29 -14.21
N PRO A 92 -27.83 18.24 -15.04
CA PRO A 92 -27.74 19.67 -14.71
C PRO A 92 -28.49 20.06 -13.43
N GLN A 93 -29.69 19.49 -13.20
CA GLN A 93 -30.50 19.81 -12.02
C GLN A 93 -29.79 19.41 -10.72
N PHE A 94 -29.10 18.27 -10.74
CA PHE A 94 -28.33 17.79 -9.61
C PHE A 94 -27.13 18.69 -9.33
N LEU A 95 -26.31 19.00 -10.34
CA LEU A 95 -25.16 19.86 -10.13
C LEU A 95 -25.56 21.26 -9.69
N HIS A 96 -26.64 21.83 -10.22
CA HIS A 96 -27.17 23.10 -9.76
C HIS A 96 -27.57 23.06 -8.29
N SER A 97 -28.24 21.99 -7.84
CA SER A 97 -28.60 21.82 -6.42
C SER A 97 -27.35 21.78 -5.53
N TRP A 98 -26.29 21.13 -6.00
CA TRP A 98 -25.02 21.01 -5.31
C TRP A 98 -24.20 22.31 -5.32
N GLU A 99 -24.20 23.03 -6.44
CA GLU A 99 -23.59 24.36 -6.60
C GLU A 99 -24.17 25.37 -5.59
N LEU A 100 -25.50 25.36 -5.39
CA LEU A 100 -26.15 26.16 -4.35
C LEU A 100 -25.93 25.62 -2.93
N GLY A 101 -25.66 24.33 -2.79
CA GLY A 101 -25.38 23.67 -1.51
C GLY A 101 -23.97 23.93 -0.97
N PHE A 102 -22.97 24.01 -1.84
CA PHE A 102 -21.56 24.17 -1.45
C PHE A 102 -21.25 25.42 -0.60
N PRO A 103 -21.83 26.60 -0.87
CA PRO A 103 -21.67 27.75 0.01
C PRO A 103 -22.09 27.47 1.46
N LYS A 104 -23.19 26.70 1.65
CA LYS A 104 -23.67 26.32 2.99
C LYS A 104 -22.73 25.32 3.67
N PHE A 105 -22.15 24.40 2.90
CA PHE A 105 -21.10 23.53 3.42
C PHE A 105 -19.85 24.31 3.79
N LYS A 106 -19.41 25.26 2.96
CA LYS A 106 -18.22 26.08 3.20
C LYS A 106 -18.38 27.05 4.38
N SER A 107 -19.58 27.53 4.65
CA SER A 107 -19.86 28.34 5.85
C SER A 107 -19.84 27.49 7.13
N LYS A 108 -20.12 26.19 7.01
CA LYS A 108 -20.22 25.28 8.16
C LYS A 108 -18.91 24.53 8.42
N LEU A 109 -18.26 24.07 7.36
CA LEU A 109 -16.97 23.39 7.36
C LEU A 109 -15.91 24.34 6.80
N PHE A 110 -14.83 24.53 7.54
CA PHE A 110 -13.71 25.33 7.08
C PHE A 110 -12.99 24.59 5.95
N ASN A 111 -13.22 25.01 4.70
CA ASN A 111 -12.55 24.53 3.48
C ASN A 111 -12.78 23.03 3.15
N PRO A 112 -13.91 22.67 2.51
CA PRO A 112 -14.10 21.30 2.04
C PRO A 112 -13.03 20.93 1.01
N SER A 113 -12.40 19.77 1.19
CA SER A 113 -11.38 19.31 0.24
C SER A 113 -12.01 18.84 -1.07
N PRO A 114 -11.26 18.87 -2.19
CA PRO A 114 -11.78 18.37 -3.46
C PRO A 114 -12.10 16.87 -3.43
N LEU A 115 -11.40 16.08 -2.60
CA LEU A 115 -11.68 14.66 -2.43
C LEU A 115 -13.01 14.44 -1.70
N MET A 116 -13.24 15.20 -0.64
CA MET A 116 -14.51 15.19 0.09
C MET A 116 -15.67 15.52 -0.84
N ILE A 117 -15.56 16.60 -1.63
CA ILE A 117 -16.60 17.01 -2.59
C ILE A 117 -16.89 15.86 -3.57
N ALA A 118 -15.86 15.26 -4.16
CA ALA A 118 -16.03 14.14 -5.07
C ALA A 118 -16.76 12.96 -4.41
N ASN A 119 -16.43 12.62 -3.17
CA ASN A 119 -17.07 11.54 -2.43
C ASN A 119 -18.52 11.84 -2.04
N LEU A 120 -18.82 13.08 -1.64
CA LEU A 120 -20.20 13.48 -1.35
C LEU A 120 -21.09 13.39 -2.59
N LEU A 121 -20.59 13.79 -3.77
CA LEU A 121 -21.33 13.64 -5.03
C LEU A 121 -21.59 12.16 -5.35
N ARG A 122 -20.62 11.27 -5.10
CA ARG A 122 -20.83 9.81 -5.20
C ARG A 122 -21.93 9.35 -4.27
N CYS A 123 -21.81 9.62 -2.97
CA CYS A 123 -22.78 9.19 -1.96
C CYS A 123 -24.18 9.75 -2.22
N SER A 124 -24.27 11.00 -2.67
CA SER A 124 -25.53 11.62 -3.05
C SER A 124 -26.24 10.86 -4.18
N ARG A 125 -25.49 10.34 -5.16
CA ARG A 125 -26.08 9.51 -6.22
C ARG A 125 -26.36 8.09 -5.78
N THR A 126 -25.48 7.49 -4.99
CA THR A 126 -25.67 6.12 -4.50
C THR A 126 -26.86 6.01 -3.54
N PHE A 127 -27.08 7.01 -2.71
CA PHE A 127 -28.10 6.99 -1.64
C PHE A 127 -29.22 8.01 -1.84
N HIS A 128 -29.29 8.66 -3.00
CA HIS A 128 -30.28 9.68 -3.35
C HIS A 128 -30.38 10.85 -2.34
N LEU A 129 -29.26 11.23 -1.73
CA LEU A 129 -29.21 12.29 -0.72
C LEU A 129 -29.14 13.67 -1.37
N ASN A 130 -29.83 14.65 -0.79
CA ASN A 130 -29.69 16.05 -1.16
C ASN A 130 -28.68 16.81 -0.27
N PRO A 131 -28.17 17.98 -0.71
CA PRO A 131 -27.24 18.79 0.08
C PRO A 131 -27.74 19.16 1.49
N LEU A 132 -29.06 19.32 1.67
CA LEU A 132 -29.65 19.69 2.97
C LEU A 132 -29.62 18.53 3.96
N GLU A 133 -29.84 17.30 3.52
CA GLU A 133 -29.72 16.08 4.33
C GLU A 133 -28.30 15.89 4.85
N ILE A 134 -27.34 16.05 3.97
CA ILE A 134 -25.91 15.94 4.30
C ILE A 134 -25.51 17.06 5.26
N SER A 135 -26.01 18.28 5.03
CA SER A 135 -25.80 19.41 5.94
C SER A 135 -26.37 19.13 7.33
N ARG A 136 -27.58 18.58 7.44
CA ARG A 136 -28.18 18.18 8.72
C ARG A 136 -27.34 17.12 9.41
N LYS A 137 -26.81 16.16 8.65
CA LYS A 137 -25.97 15.11 9.20
C LYS A 137 -24.66 15.65 9.79
N ILE A 138 -24.02 16.61 9.11
CA ILE A 138 -22.82 17.29 9.59
C ILE A 138 -23.10 17.99 10.94
N GLU A 139 -24.27 18.61 11.11
CA GLU A 139 -24.65 19.21 12.40
C GLU A 139 -24.81 18.16 13.51
N ILE A 140 -25.36 16.99 13.21
CA ILE A 140 -25.43 15.89 14.17
C ILE A 140 -24.02 15.50 14.61
N PHE A 141 -23.08 15.30 13.68
CA PHE A 141 -21.70 14.98 14.05
C PHE A 141 -21.05 16.10 14.90
N ARG A 142 -21.33 17.38 14.61
CA ARG A 142 -20.86 18.50 15.43
C ARG A 142 -21.47 18.46 16.84
N GLY A 143 -22.77 18.16 16.94
CA GLY A 143 -23.48 17.98 18.22
C GLY A 143 -22.91 16.84 19.07
N LEU A 144 -22.33 15.83 18.43
CA LEU A 144 -21.61 14.74 19.10
C LEU A 144 -20.20 15.13 19.59
N GLY A 145 -19.73 16.33 19.25
CA GLY A 145 -18.47 16.89 19.72
C GLY A 145 -17.29 16.77 18.76
N PHE A 146 -17.50 16.29 17.53
CA PHE A 146 -16.42 16.19 16.55
C PHE A 146 -16.02 17.57 16.00
N SER A 147 -14.72 17.82 15.96
CA SER A 147 -14.16 19.01 15.29
C SER A 147 -14.29 18.95 13.76
N ASP A 148 -14.32 20.12 13.11
CA ASP A 148 -14.50 20.22 11.66
C ASP A 148 -13.41 19.49 10.85
N ASP A 149 -12.18 19.46 11.36
CA ASP A 149 -11.08 18.68 10.78
C ASP A 149 -11.37 17.17 10.77
N VAL A 150 -11.96 16.64 11.86
CA VAL A 150 -12.37 15.23 11.93
C VAL A 150 -13.47 14.95 10.91
N LEU A 151 -14.44 15.86 10.78
CA LEU A 151 -15.53 15.70 9.81
C LEU A 151 -15.01 15.66 8.38
N ILE A 152 -14.05 16.52 8.02
CA ILE A 152 -13.40 16.47 6.71
C ILE A 152 -12.77 15.10 6.50
N ARG A 153 -11.98 14.59 7.46
CA ARG A 153 -11.36 13.26 7.36
C ARG A 153 -12.36 12.13 7.24
N VAL A 154 -13.43 12.16 8.03
CA VAL A 154 -14.51 11.15 7.97
C VAL A 154 -15.16 11.14 6.59
N LEU A 155 -15.43 12.31 6.01
CA LEU A 155 -16.07 12.42 4.70
C LEU A 155 -15.10 12.17 3.52
N GLU A 156 -13.79 12.28 3.74
CA GLU A 156 -12.75 11.87 2.79
C GLU A 156 -12.54 10.36 2.76
N GLU A 157 -12.41 9.71 3.92
CA GLU A 157 -11.99 8.30 4.00
C GLU A 157 -13.14 7.31 4.22
N PHE A 158 -14.26 7.78 4.78
CA PHE A 158 -15.43 6.96 5.09
C PHE A 158 -16.75 7.72 4.82
N PRO A 159 -17.03 8.13 3.56
CA PRO A 159 -18.16 8.98 3.23
C PRO A 159 -19.53 8.34 3.47
N SER A 160 -19.61 7.01 3.62
CA SER A 160 -20.82 6.30 4.05
C SER A 160 -21.27 6.68 5.47
N ALA A 161 -20.42 7.34 6.26
CA ALA A 161 -20.80 7.89 7.57
C ALA A 161 -22.02 8.82 7.50
N VAL A 162 -22.27 9.44 6.34
CA VAL A 162 -23.40 10.35 6.14
C VAL A 162 -24.76 9.65 6.21
N VAL A 163 -24.83 8.37 5.87
CA VAL A 163 -26.10 7.59 5.90
C VAL A 163 -26.28 6.76 7.17
N MET A 164 -25.28 6.76 8.06
CA MET A 164 -25.33 5.95 9.27
C MET A 164 -26.36 6.46 10.28
N GLY A 165 -26.92 5.56 11.10
CA GLY A 165 -27.75 5.94 12.23
C GLY A 165 -26.96 6.70 13.30
N GLU A 166 -27.56 7.72 13.90
CA GLU A 166 -26.95 8.47 15.01
C GLU A 166 -26.67 7.56 16.21
N THR A 167 -27.59 6.65 16.53
CA THR A 167 -27.45 5.66 17.60
C THR A 167 -26.24 4.75 17.42
N GLN A 168 -25.90 4.40 16.18
CA GLN A 168 -24.71 3.60 15.88
C GLN A 168 -23.43 4.39 16.19
N ILE A 169 -23.36 5.65 15.75
CA ILE A 169 -22.19 6.52 15.98
C ILE A 169 -22.02 6.77 17.48
N VAL A 170 -23.10 7.13 18.17
CA VAL A 170 -23.11 7.33 19.63
C VAL A 170 -22.69 6.05 20.36
N GLY A 171 -23.19 4.89 19.92
CA GLY A 171 -22.80 3.60 20.49
C GLY A 171 -21.29 3.36 20.42
N VAL A 172 -20.65 3.64 19.28
CA VAL A 172 -19.19 3.48 19.13
C VAL A 172 -18.44 4.46 20.03
N ILE A 173 -18.88 5.71 20.13
CA ILE A 173 -18.27 6.72 21.02
C ILE A 173 -18.39 6.26 22.49
N ASN A 174 -19.57 5.80 22.91
CA ASN A 174 -19.80 5.29 24.26
C ASN A 174 -18.93 4.07 24.56
N PHE A 175 -18.82 3.14 23.61
CA PHE A 175 -17.92 1.99 23.74
C PHE A 175 -16.46 2.42 23.96
N LEU A 176 -15.96 3.41 23.20
CA LEU A 176 -14.59 3.91 23.39
C LEU A 176 -14.41 4.55 24.78
N MET A 177 -15.41 5.30 25.26
CA MET A 177 -15.40 5.87 26.61
C MET A 177 -15.45 4.79 27.70
N GLU A 178 -16.26 3.75 27.53
CA GLU A 178 -16.33 2.59 28.43
C GLU A 178 -14.99 1.84 28.48
N PHE A 179 -14.30 1.75 27.34
CA PHE A 179 -12.94 1.23 27.23
C PHE A 179 -11.87 2.17 27.81
N ARG A 180 -12.30 3.30 28.40
CA ARG A 180 -11.50 4.33 29.07
C ARG A 180 -10.63 5.16 28.13
N VAL A 181 -10.96 5.24 26.85
CA VAL A 181 -10.36 6.23 25.95
C VAL A 181 -10.79 7.63 26.42
N PRO A 182 -9.84 8.55 26.70
CA PRO A 182 -10.18 9.92 27.08
C PRO A 182 -11.02 10.62 26.00
N LYS A 183 -12.00 11.42 26.41
CA LYS A 183 -12.94 12.07 25.49
C LYS A 183 -12.23 12.98 24.47
N ASP A 184 -11.17 13.65 24.90
CA ASP A 184 -10.28 14.49 24.10
C ASP A 184 -9.46 13.70 23.07
N GLU A 185 -9.25 12.39 23.27
CA GLU A 185 -8.54 11.50 22.34
C GLU A 185 -9.51 10.81 21.35
N ILE A 186 -10.83 10.84 21.58
CA ILE A 186 -11.81 10.23 20.67
C ILE A 186 -11.77 10.90 19.29
N ASP A 187 -11.65 12.24 19.26
CA ASP A 187 -11.48 13.00 18.02
C ASP A 187 -10.26 12.50 17.25
N ARG A 188 -9.14 12.24 17.94
CA ARG A 188 -7.93 11.71 17.31
C ARG A 188 -8.14 10.28 16.80
N VAL A 189 -8.79 9.42 17.57
CA VAL A 189 -9.10 8.04 17.16
C VAL A 189 -9.93 8.04 15.87
N VAL A 190 -11.00 8.83 15.83
CA VAL A 190 -11.88 8.91 14.65
C VAL A 190 -11.19 9.61 13.49
N ARG A 191 -10.35 10.62 13.73
CA ARG A 191 -9.53 11.27 12.69
C ARG A 191 -8.59 10.29 12.00
N LEU A 192 -7.87 9.47 12.78
CA LEU A 192 -6.87 8.54 12.27
C LEU A 192 -7.49 7.28 11.65
N PHE A 193 -8.71 6.93 12.06
CA PHE A 193 -9.40 5.76 11.51
C PHE A 193 -10.93 5.93 11.50
N PRO A 194 -11.47 6.74 10.56
CA PRO A 194 -12.91 7.02 10.47
C PRO A 194 -13.81 5.78 10.37
N LYS A 195 -13.28 4.72 9.75
CA LYS A 195 -13.99 3.44 9.56
C LYS A 195 -14.41 2.78 10.87
N VAL A 196 -13.80 3.14 12.01
CA VAL A 196 -14.18 2.64 13.33
C VAL A 196 -15.66 2.88 13.65
N LEU A 197 -16.22 3.98 13.15
CA LEU A 197 -17.64 4.32 13.34
C LEU A 197 -18.57 3.26 12.73
N GLY A 198 -18.13 2.61 11.64
CA GLY A 198 -18.90 1.60 10.92
C GLY A 198 -18.90 0.21 11.55
N PHE A 199 -18.19 0.00 12.66
CA PHE A 199 -18.05 -1.34 13.26
C PHE A 199 -19.19 -1.69 14.21
N SER A 200 -19.61 -2.96 14.17
CA SER A 200 -20.51 -3.52 15.18
C SER A 200 -19.81 -3.60 16.53
N ILE A 201 -20.48 -3.11 17.58
CA ILE A 201 -19.96 -3.17 18.95
C ILE A 201 -19.95 -4.61 19.44
N GLU A 202 -21.08 -5.31 19.28
CA GLU A 202 -21.28 -6.67 19.79
C GLU A 202 -20.54 -7.72 18.97
N ASP A 203 -20.54 -7.60 17.64
CA ASP A 203 -20.01 -8.66 16.77
C ASP A 203 -18.53 -8.47 16.42
N ARG A 204 -17.97 -7.27 16.64
CA ARG A 204 -16.63 -6.92 16.18
C ARG A 204 -15.75 -6.31 17.26
N LEU A 205 -16.14 -5.18 17.84
CA LEU A 205 -15.29 -4.47 18.80
C LEU A 205 -15.13 -5.22 20.13
N LYS A 206 -16.23 -5.63 20.77
CA LYS A 206 -16.19 -6.39 22.03
C LYS A 206 -15.45 -7.73 21.90
N PRO A 207 -15.70 -8.57 20.88
CA PRO A 207 -14.97 -9.81 20.70
C PRO A 207 -13.46 -9.60 20.51
N LEU A 208 -13.04 -8.58 19.77
CA LEU A 208 -11.63 -8.25 19.59
C LEU A 208 -10.98 -7.87 20.92
N ILE A 209 -11.60 -6.99 21.72
CA ILE A 209 -11.08 -6.63 23.05
C ILE A 209 -11.03 -7.84 23.99
N HIS A 210 -12.03 -8.74 23.90
CA HIS A 210 -12.04 -9.98 24.66
C HIS A 210 -10.89 -10.93 24.24
N GLU A 211 -10.63 -11.09 22.94
CA GLU A 211 -9.48 -11.86 22.44
C GLU A 211 -8.18 -11.30 23.01
N LEU A 212 -7.95 -9.99 22.91
CA LEU A 212 -6.74 -9.35 23.42
C LEU A 212 -6.54 -9.59 24.91
N ARG A 213 -7.62 -9.49 25.70
CA ARG A 213 -7.58 -9.82 27.13
C ARG A 213 -7.28 -11.29 27.37
N GLY A 214 -7.88 -12.20 26.60
CA GLY A 214 -7.65 -13.64 26.67
C GLY A 214 -6.21 -14.05 26.31
N LEU A 215 -5.52 -13.24 25.49
CA LEU A 215 -4.10 -13.39 25.19
C LEU A 215 -3.17 -12.82 26.28
N GLY A 216 -3.72 -12.23 27.34
CA GLY A 216 -2.97 -11.73 28.50
C GLY A 216 -2.61 -10.25 28.45
N PHE A 217 -3.09 -9.48 27.46
CA PHE A 217 -2.83 -8.04 27.40
C PHE A 217 -3.70 -7.27 28.38
N SER A 218 -3.10 -6.32 29.10
CA SER A 218 -3.85 -5.45 29.99
C SER A 218 -4.69 -4.46 29.18
N SER A 219 -5.85 -4.07 29.72
CA SER A 219 -6.68 -3.03 29.11
C SER A 219 -5.93 -1.70 28.94
N ARG A 220 -4.89 -1.44 29.75
CA ARG A 220 -4.06 -0.25 29.65
C ARG A 220 -3.17 -0.27 28.40
N GLU A 221 -2.50 -1.40 28.13
CA GLU A 221 -1.64 -1.55 26.95
C GLU A 221 -2.46 -1.46 25.66
N VAL A 222 -3.60 -2.18 25.61
CA VAL A 222 -4.49 -2.16 24.45
C VAL A 222 -5.05 -0.74 24.22
N ARG A 223 -5.49 -0.06 25.28
CA ARG A 223 -5.96 1.33 25.17
C ARG A 223 -4.87 2.28 24.66
N ALA A 224 -3.64 2.14 25.16
CA ALA A 224 -2.53 2.95 24.71
C ALA A 224 -2.28 2.77 23.20
N GLU A 225 -2.38 1.53 22.70
CA GLU A 225 -2.27 1.26 21.26
C GLU A 225 -3.48 1.77 20.48
N VAL A 226 -4.71 1.64 20.97
CA VAL A 226 -5.91 2.18 20.31
C VAL A 226 -5.81 3.70 20.11
N VAL A 227 -5.28 4.42 21.10
CA VAL A 227 -5.07 5.87 21.02
C VAL A 227 -3.88 6.19 20.09
N ARG A 228 -2.81 5.38 20.11
CA ARG A 228 -1.65 5.55 19.23
C ARG A 228 -2.01 5.32 17.76
N ASP A 229 -2.63 4.19 17.47
CA ASP A 229 -2.98 3.71 16.15
C ASP A 229 -4.30 2.91 16.18
N PRO A 230 -5.45 3.58 15.99
CA PRO A 230 -6.77 2.96 16.11
C PRO A 230 -7.07 1.90 15.06
N ARG A 231 -6.22 1.75 14.03
CA ARG A 231 -6.33 0.68 13.03
C ARG A 231 -6.17 -0.71 13.63
N ILE A 232 -5.64 -0.84 14.86
CA ILE A 232 -5.69 -2.08 15.63
C ILE A 232 -7.13 -2.60 15.82
N LEU A 233 -8.12 -1.70 15.97
CA LEU A 233 -9.54 -2.07 16.02
C LEU A 233 -10.07 -2.61 14.69
N GLY A 234 -9.30 -2.45 13.62
CA GLY A 234 -9.58 -2.97 12.29
C GLY A 234 -9.21 -4.45 12.12
N MET A 235 -8.44 -5.05 13.04
CA MET A 235 -8.00 -6.45 12.94
C MET A 235 -9.17 -7.42 13.04
N GLU A 236 -9.08 -8.54 12.29
CA GLU A 236 -10.03 -9.64 12.42
C GLU A 236 -9.70 -10.50 13.63
N ILE A 237 -10.74 -11.13 14.19
CA ILE A 237 -10.60 -12.03 15.33
C ILE A 237 -9.66 -13.20 14.95
N GLY A 238 -8.69 -13.49 15.82
CA GLY A 238 -7.68 -14.52 15.64
C GLY A 238 -6.43 -14.06 14.90
N GLU A 239 -6.45 -12.91 14.22
CA GLU A 239 -5.23 -12.36 13.59
C GLU A 239 -4.20 -11.96 14.63
N PHE A 240 -4.64 -11.42 15.76
CA PHE A 240 -3.75 -11.03 16.84
C PHE A 240 -3.05 -12.25 17.44
N SER A 241 -3.79 -13.33 17.71
CA SER A 241 -3.22 -14.61 18.15
C SER A 241 -2.14 -15.15 17.19
N ARG A 242 -2.37 -15.05 15.87
CA ARG A 242 -1.37 -15.48 14.86
C ARG A 242 -0.11 -14.62 14.90
N CYS A 243 -0.26 -13.30 15.04
CA CYS A 243 0.87 -12.38 15.14
C CYS A 243 1.69 -12.66 16.42
N LEU A 244 1.02 -12.87 17.55
CA LEU A 244 1.66 -13.21 18.81
C LEU A 244 2.43 -14.54 18.73
N LYS A 245 1.84 -15.58 18.12
CA LYS A 245 2.52 -16.87 17.89
C LYS A 245 3.77 -16.71 17.02
N LEU A 246 3.70 -15.89 15.98
CA LEU A 246 4.88 -15.59 15.16
C LEU A 246 5.97 -14.95 16.01
N LEU A 247 5.65 -13.91 16.78
CA LEU A 247 6.60 -13.20 17.64
C LEU A 247 7.25 -14.12 18.68
N GLN A 248 6.47 -15.00 19.32
CA GLN A 248 6.97 -15.99 20.28
C GLN A 248 7.90 -17.02 19.63
N SER A 249 7.70 -17.32 18.34
CA SER A 249 8.53 -18.27 17.59
C SER A 249 9.79 -17.67 16.96
N LEU A 250 10.03 -16.36 17.11
CA LEU A 250 11.14 -15.67 16.47
C LEU A 250 12.49 -16.09 17.07
N LYS A 251 13.39 -16.57 16.21
CA LYS A 251 14.78 -16.86 16.54
C LYS A 251 15.69 -15.81 15.90
N CYS A 252 15.82 -14.65 16.56
CA CYS A 252 16.69 -13.55 16.09
C CYS A 252 17.62 -13.02 17.19
N ARG A 253 18.60 -12.21 16.78
CA ARG A 253 19.57 -11.56 17.67
C ARG A 253 18.87 -10.58 18.60
N GLU A 254 19.41 -10.36 19.80
CA GLU A 254 18.74 -9.50 20.78
C GLU A 254 18.57 -8.05 20.33
N ALA A 255 19.54 -7.47 19.62
CA ALA A 255 19.37 -6.13 19.05
C ALA A 255 18.16 -6.02 18.08
N ILE A 256 17.74 -7.12 17.45
CA ILE A 256 16.54 -7.13 16.59
C ILE A 256 15.29 -7.27 17.47
N LYS A 257 15.33 -8.12 18.51
CA LYS A 257 14.22 -8.25 19.46
C LYS A 257 13.95 -6.93 20.18
N GLU A 258 14.97 -6.26 20.67
CA GLU A 258 14.85 -4.95 21.31
C GLU A 258 14.18 -3.93 20.38
N ARG A 259 14.53 -3.92 19.09
CA ARG A 259 13.87 -3.04 18.11
C ARG A 259 12.42 -3.39 17.85
N ILE A 260 12.07 -4.67 17.85
CA ILE A 260 10.69 -5.13 17.60
C ILE A 260 9.81 -4.89 18.84
N PHE A 261 10.31 -5.23 20.02
CA PHE A 261 9.57 -5.20 21.28
C PHE A 261 9.73 -3.90 22.06
N GLY A 262 10.60 -2.98 21.63
CA GLY A 262 10.92 -1.75 22.35
C GLY A 262 9.71 -0.84 22.59
N GLU A 263 8.72 -0.88 21.71
CA GLU A 263 7.47 -0.13 21.84
C GLU A 263 6.33 -0.91 22.55
N GLY A 264 6.59 -2.15 22.96
CA GLY A 264 5.65 -3.05 23.62
C GLY A 264 5.13 -4.18 22.72
N LEU A 265 4.65 -5.26 23.36
CA LEU A 265 4.19 -6.47 22.67
C LEU A 265 2.94 -6.23 21.81
N VAL A 266 2.02 -5.38 22.26
CA VAL A 266 0.80 -5.06 21.51
C VAL A 266 1.17 -4.38 20.18
N ARG A 267 2.06 -3.38 20.25
CA ARG A 267 2.58 -2.70 19.06
C ARG A 267 3.30 -3.67 18.13
N ALA A 268 4.18 -4.51 18.66
CA ALA A 268 4.90 -5.50 17.87
C ALA A 268 3.94 -6.43 17.10
N CYS A 269 2.85 -6.88 17.73
CA CYS A 269 1.83 -7.71 17.07
C CYS A 269 1.16 -6.93 15.93
N PHE A 270 0.83 -5.67 16.17
CA PHE A 270 0.22 -4.81 15.16
C PHE A 270 1.19 -4.51 13.99
N GLU A 271 2.48 -4.30 14.27
CA GLU A 271 3.50 -4.12 13.23
C GLU A 271 3.63 -5.37 12.34
N VAL A 272 3.56 -6.57 12.92
CA VAL A 272 3.50 -7.83 12.15
C VAL A 272 2.29 -7.82 11.21
N LYS A 273 1.11 -7.44 11.69
CA LYS A 273 -0.11 -7.34 10.87
C LYS A 273 0.08 -6.38 9.71
N LEU A 274 0.60 -5.19 9.96
CA LEU A 274 0.85 -4.18 8.93
C LEU A 274 1.78 -4.70 7.82
N ARG A 275 2.84 -5.45 8.17
CA ARG A 275 3.75 -6.02 7.17
C ARG A 275 3.10 -7.17 6.41
N VAL A 276 2.32 -8.02 7.09
CA VAL A 276 1.57 -9.09 6.43
C VAL A 276 0.59 -8.51 5.41
N ASP A 277 -0.16 -7.47 5.78
CA ASP A 277 -1.10 -6.80 4.88
C ASP A 277 -0.40 -6.16 3.69
N CYS A 278 0.71 -5.47 3.92
CA CYS A 278 1.54 -4.89 2.86
C CYS A 278 2.00 -5.97 1.86
N LEU A 279 2.56 -7.07 2.35
CA LEU A 279 3.00 -8.19 1.51
C LEU A 279 1.83 -8.84 0.76
N CYS A 280 0.69 -9.03 1.42
CA CYS A 280 -0.50 -9.61 0.78
C CYS A 280 -1.09 -8.69 -0.28
N GLY A 281 -1.10 -7.37 -0.04
CA GLY A 281 -1.55 -6.36 -1.00
C GLY A 281 -0.71 -6.32 -2.29
N ARG A 282 0.51 -6.86 -2.25
CA ARG A 282 1.39 -7.02 -3.43
C ARG A 282 1.33 -8.41 -4.07
N GLY A 283 0.48 -9.30 -3.56
CA GLY A 283 0.18 -10.59 -4.18
C GLY A 283 0.63 -11.83 -3.39
N LEU A 284 1.30 -11.68 -2.23
CA LEU A 284 1.67 -12.84 -1.42
C LEU A 284 0.47 -13.43 -0.68
N ILE A 285 0.51 -14.75 -0.48
CA ILE A 285 -0.44 -15.43 0.40
C ILE A 285 -0.05 -15.14 1.86
N ARG A 286 -1.04 -14.94 2.75
CA ARG A 286 -0.83 -14.68 4.19
C ARG A 286 0.16 -15.66 4.85
N ARG A 287 0.08 -16.95 4.51
CA ARG A 287 1.00 -17.99 5.00
C ARG A 287 2.45 -17.69 4.62
N ASP A 288 2.70 -17.31 3.37
CA ASP A 288 4.04 -17.03 2.89
C ASP A 288 4.55 -15.68 3.41
N ALA A 289 3.68 -14.69 3.56
CA ALA A 289 4.02 -13.42 4.21
C ALA A 289 4.50 -13.64 5.67
N LEU A 290 3.78 -14.44 6.46
CA LEU A 290 4.21 -14.82 7.81
C LEU A 290 5.55 -15.58 7.79
N LYS A 291 5.74 -16.48 6.83
CA LYS A 291 7.00 -17.23 6.66
C LYS A 291 8.17 -16.32 6.29
N VAL A 292 7.95 -15.29 5.47
CA VAL A 292 8.94 -14.28 5.12
C VAL A 292 9.35 -13.49 6.36
N LEU A 293 8.39 -13.00 7.15
CA LEU A 293 8.67 -12.28 8.40
C LEU A 293 9.38 -13.16 9.43
N TRP A 294 9.02 -14.44 9.51
CA TRP A 294 9.68 -15.38 10.41
C TRP A 294 11.15 -15.64 10.01
N LYS A 295 11.43 -15.78 8.71
CA LYS A 295 12.79 -15.95 8.18
C LYS A 295 13.61 -14.66 8.24
N GLU A 296 12.96 -13.51 8.08
CA GLU A 296 13.59 -12.19 8.09
C GLU A 296 12.88 -11.22 9.07
N PRO A 297 13.14 -11.35 10.39
CA PRO A 297 12.42 -10.59 11.41
C PRO A 297 12.71 -9.09 11.39
N ARG A 298 13.81 -8.65 10.74
CA ARG A 298 14.15 -7.22 10.64
C ARG A 298 13.06 -6.40 9.96
N LEU A 299 12.25 -7.03 9.09
CA LEU A 299 11.15 -6.38 8.38
C LEU A 299 10.07 -5.83 9.30
N ILE A 300 9.89 -6.43 10.47
CA ILE A 300 8.90 -5.96 11.45
C ILE A 300 9.26 -4.54 11.92
N ALA A 301 10.56 -4.21 11.97
CA ALA A 301 11.07 -2.92 12.43
C ALA A 301 11.45 -1.95 11.29
N TYR A 302 11.14 -2.26 10.03
CA TYR A 302 11.41 -1.40 8.87
C TYR A 302 10.15 -0.65 8.45
N ASP A 303 10.31 0.57 7.94
CA ASP A 303 9.21 1.39 7.44
C ASP A 303 8.51 0.71 6.26
N LEU A 304 7.18 0.87 6.20
CA LEU A 304 6.37 0.22 5.17
C LEU A 304 6.72 0.74 3.78
N GLU A 305 6.98 2.04 3.64
CA GLU A 305 7.34 2.69 2.39
C GLU A 305 8.62 2.11 1.80
N ASP A 306 9.60 1.77 2.64
CA ASP A 306 10.85 1.18 2.19
C ASP A 306 10.69 -0.28 1.77
N ILE A 307 9.80 -1.03 2.41
CA ILE A 307 9.41 -2.37 1.98
C ILE A 307 8.72 -2.30 0.61
N GLU A 308 7.78 -1.36 0.45
CA GLU A 308 7.04 -1.17 -0.79
C GLU A 308 7.96 -0.80 -1.96
N LYS A 309 8.88 0.17 -1.77
CA LYS A 309 9.88 0.54 -2.79
C LYS A 309 10.71 -0.66 -3.24
N LYS A 310 11.14 -1.52 -2.31
CA LYS A 310 11.92 -2.73 -2.65
C LYS A 310 11.09 -3.72 -3.45
N ILE A 311 9.83 -3.93 -3.09
CA ILE A 311 8.93 -4.84 -3.81
C ILE A 311 8.61 -4.27 -5.20
N GLU A 312 8.36 -2.97 -5.31
CA GLU A 312 8.12 -2.31 -6.58
C GLU A 312 9.32 -2.45 -7.53
N PHE A 313 10.54 -2.23 -7.04
CA PHE A 313 11.75 -2.43 -7.81
C PHE A 313 11.93 -3.89 -8.27
N LEU A 314 11.61 -4.86 -7.40
CA LEU A 314 11.69 -6.28 -7.71
C LEU A 314 10.74 -6.67 -8.86
N ILE A 315 9.49 -6.19 -8.81
CA ILE A 315 8.47 -6.49 -9.82
C ILE A 315 8.73 -5.72 -11.11
N GLN A 316 8.91 -4.40 -11.00
CA GLN A 316 8.92 -3.52 -12.16
C GLN A 316 10.26 -3.51 -12.89
N ARG A 317 11.38 -3.46 -12.16
CA ARG A 317 12.71 -3.34 -12.77
C ARG A 317 13.37 -4.71 -12.93
N MET A 318 13.41 -5.50 -11.86
CA MET A 318 14.06 -6.82 -11.91
C MET A 318 13.20 -7.90 -12.59
N LYS A 319 11.90 -7.63 -12.82
CA LYS A 319 10.93 -8.52 -13.49
C LYS A 319 10.73 -9.88 -12.78
N TYR A 320 10.91 -9.92 -11.45
CA TYR A 320 10.59 -11.10 -10.65
C TYR A 320 9.15 -11.05 -10.14
N GLY A 321 8.52 -12.23 -10.03
CA GLY A 321 7.28 -12.38 -9.27
C GLY A 321 7.52 -12.21 -7.77
N VAL A 322 6.53 -11.72 -7.03
CA VAL A 322 6.63 -11.49 -5.57
C VAL A 322 6.84 -12.79 -4.80
N ASP A 323 6.39 -13.91 -5.38
CA ASP A 323 6.56 -15.22 -4.79
C ASP A 323 8.02 -15.50 -4.45
N CYS A 324 9.00 -15.05 -5.25
CA CYS A 324 10.43 -15.33 -4.99
C CYS A 324 10.94 -14.85 -3.62
N LEU A 325 10.22 -13.95 -2.94
CA LEU A 325 10.50 -13.53 -1.57
C LEU A 325 10.42 -14.69 -0.56
N HIS A 326 9.66 -15.75 -0.85
CA HIS A 326 9.62 -16.94 0.00
C HIS A 326 10.97 -17.70 0.01
N GLU A 327 11.72 -17.64 -1.10
CA GLU A 327 13.02 -18.27 -1.28
C GLU A 327 14.15 -17.39 -0.75
N VAL A 328 14.09 -16.08 -1.03
CA VAL A 328 15.12 -15.09 -0.69
C VAL A 328 14.53 -13.92 0.11
N PRO A 329 14.00 -14.17 1.34
CA PRO A 329 13.43 -13.12 2.18
C PRO A 329 14.48 -12.07 2.60
N GLU A 330 15.77 -12.44 2.59
CA GLU A 330 16.87 -11.54 2.92
C GLU A 330 16.95 -10.34 1.97
N TYR A 331 16.35 -10.43 0.77
CA TYR A 331 16.19 -9.30 -0.16
C TYR A 331 15.57 -8.09 0.53
N LEU A 332 14.51 -8.28 1.30
CA LEU A 332 13.85 -7.18 1.98
C LEU A 332 14.66 -6.68 3.19
N GLY A 333 15.57 -7.50 3.73
CA GLY A 333 16.43 -7.17 4.87
C GLY A 333 17.70 -6.39 4.52
N VAL A 334 18.17 -6.43 3.26
CA VAL A 334 19.39 -5.71 2.84
C VAL A 334 19.10 -4.25 2.49
N ASN A 335 20.15 -3.42 2.48
CA ASN A 335 20.00 -2.00 2.14
C ASN A 335 19.71 -1.81 0.64
N PHE A 336 18.68 -1.05 0.32
CA PHE A 336 18.22 -0.87 -1.06
C PHE A 336 19.27 -0.16 -1.93
N GLU A 337 19.64 1.06 -1.55
CA GLU A 337 20.51 1.93 -2.35
C GLU A 337 21.97 1.46 -2.36
N LYS A 338 22.46 0.93 -1.24
CA LYS A 338 23.88 0.55 -1.10
C LYS A 338 24.19 -0.85 -1.60
N GLN A 339 23.18 -1.73 -1.69
CA GLN A 339 23.41 -3.14 -1.99
C GLN A 339 22.57 -3.66 -3.15
N ILE A 340 21.25 -3.46 -3.14
CA ILE A 340 20.38 -4.02 -4.18
C ILE A 340 20.65 -3.33 -5.52
N VAL A 341 20.54 -2.00 -5.57
CA VAL A 341 20.65 -1.22 -6.81
C VAL A 341 22.03 -1.37 -7.47
N PRO A 342 23.17 -1.20 -6.76
CA PRO A 342 24.48 -1.28 -7.40
C PRO A 342 24.79 -2.69 -7.92
N ARG A 343 24.37 -3.73 -7.18
CA ARG A 343 24.56 -5.13 -7.61
C ARG A 343 23.71 -5.45 -8.83
N TYR A 344 22.44 -5.03 -8.83
CA TYR A 344 21.56 -5.23 -9.98
C TYR A 344 22.12 -4.53 -11.23
N ASN A 345 22.54 -3.27 -11.12
CA ASN A 345 23.08 -2.50 -12.25
C ASN A 345 24.33 -3.16 -12.85
N VAL A 346 25.23 -3.72 -12.03
CA VAL A 346 26.40 -4.47 -12.52
C VAL A 346 25.97 -5.72 -13.31
N ILE A 347 25.02 -6.50 -12.77
CA ILE A 347 24.54 -7.71 -13.45
C ILE A 347 23.80 -7.36 -14.75
N GLU A 348 22.97 -6.32 -14.74
CA GLU A 348 22.25 -5.81 -15.92
C GLU A 348 23.23 -5.35 -17.01
N TYR A 349 24.28 -4.61 -16.64
CA TYR A 349 25.34 -4.18 -17.56
C TYR A 349 26.06 -5.38 -18.19
N LEU A 350 26.49 -6.34 -17.37
CA LEU A 350 27.20 -7.53 -17.84
C LEU A 350 26.34 -8.42 -18.75
N LYS A 351 25.04 -8.54 -18.45
CA LYS A 351 24.05 -9.20 -19.33
C LYS A 351 23.94 -8.48 -20.68
N GLY A 352 23.83 -7.15 -20.67
CA GLY A 352 23.76 -6.35 -21.90
C GLY A 352 25.02 -6.46 -22.77
N LYS A 353 26.18 -6.74 -22.18
CA LYS A 353 27.45 -6.99 -22.86
C LYS A 353 27.67 -8.45 -23.29
N GLY A 354 26.76 -9.36 -22.93
CA GLY A 354 26.94 -10.80 -23.15
C GLY A 354 28.11 -11.41 -22.38
N ALA A 355 28.60 -10.73 -21.34
CA ALA A 355 29.78 -11.14 -20.57
C ALA A 355 29.49 -12.31 -19.61
N ILE A 356 28.22 -12.56 -19.30
CA ILE A 356 27.76 -13.66 -18.45
C ILE A 356 26.87 -14.56 -19.30
N GLY A 357 27.30 -15.81 -19.51
CA GLY A 357 26.58 -16.82 -20.30
C GLY A 357 25.50 -17.59 -19.53
N PHE A 358 25.24 -17.26 -18.26
CA PHE A 358 24.25 -17.92 -17.42
C PHE A 358 23.32 -16.91 -16.74
N GLU A 359 22.10 -17.35 -16.40
CA GLU A 359 21.17 -16.51 -15.67
C GLU A 359 21.60 -16.35 -14.20
N VAL A 360 21.91 -15.11 -13.80
CA VAL A 360 22.15 -14.77 -12.40
C VAL A 360 20.81 -14.58 -11.70
N GLY A 361 20.48 -15.52 -10.81
CA GLY A 361 19.24 -15.48 -10.03
C GLY A 361 19.29 -14.48 -8.87
N LEU A 362 18.13 -14.15 -8.30
CA LEU A 362 18.00 -13.21 -7.18
C LEU A 362 18.90 -13.60 -5.99
N LYS A 363 19.01 -14.89 -5.71
CA LYS A 363 19.86 -15.44 -4.64
C LYS A 363 21.33 -15.03 -4.80
N ASP A 364 21.84 -15.06 -6.03
CA ASP A 364 23.25 -14.77 -6.35
C ASP A 364 23.55 -13.27 -6.33
N ILE A 365 22.53 -12.44 -6.50
CA ILE A 365 22.65 -10.98 -6.32
C ILE A 365 22.70 -10.65 -4.82
N ILE A 366 21.84 -11.27 -4.03
CA ILE A 366 21.60 -10.84 -2.64
C ILE A 366 22.55 -11.51 -1.63
N LYS A 367 22.73 -12.84 -1.70
CA LYS A 367 23.44 -13.60 -0.66
C LYS A 367 24.95 -13.36 -0.58
N PRO A 368 25.69 -13.08 -1.67
CA PRO A 368 27.13 -12.87 -1.55
C PRO A 368 27.49 -11.69 -0.65
N THR A 369 28.60 -11.81 0.09
CA THR A 369 29.20 -10.67 0.78
C THR A 369 29.64 -9.63 -0.24
N ARG A 370 29.84 -8.38 0.20
CA ARG A 370 30.32 -7.30 -0.68
C ARG A 370 31.61 -7.68 -1.41
N LEU A 371 32.58 -8.27 -0.69
CA LEU A 371 33.85 -8.71 -1.25
C LEU A 371 33.67 -9.87 -2.25
N ARG A 372 32.83 -10.85 -1.92
CA ARG A 372 32.56 -11.99 -2.82
C ARG A 372 31.87 -11.53 -4.11
N PHE A 373 30.89 -10.64 -4.01
CA PHE A 373 30.23 -10.07 -5.18
C PHE A 373 31.22 -9.29 -6.05
N TYR A 374 32.06 -8.45 -5.43
CA TYR A 374 33.08 -7.69 -6.12
C TYR A 374 34.06 -8.60 -6.88
N ASN A 375 34.59 -9.64 -6.24
CA ASN A 375 35.53 -10.56 -6.89
C ASN A 375 34.92 -11.36 -8.05
N LEU A 376 33.62 -11.67 -7.99
CA LEU A 376 32.93 -12.45 -9.03
C LEU A 376 32.52 -11.59 -10.23
N TYR A 377 31.99 -10.40 -10.00
CA TYR A 377 31.32 -9.62 -11.05
C TYR A 377 31.95 -8.26 -11.33
N VAL A 378 32.80 -7.73 -10.45
CA VAL A 378 33.37 -6.39 -10.61
C VAL A 378 34.85 -6.46 -10.96
N LYS A 379 35.66 -7.20 -10.18
CA LYS A 379 37.10 -7.34 -10.41
C LYS A 379 37.47 -7.87 -11.80
N PRO A 380 36.75 -8.85 -12.40
CA PRO A 380 37.07 -9.32 -13.74
C PRO A 380 36.72 -8.30 -14.85
N TYR A 381 35.90 -7.29 -14.54
CA TYR A 381 35.38 -6.32 -15.50
C TYR A 381 35.59 -4.88 -14.98
N PRO A 382 36.77 -4.26 -15.22
CA PRO A 382 37.12 -2.95 -14.64
C PRO A 382 36.09 -1.83 -14.87
N GLU A 383 35.33 -1.90 -15.96
CA GLU A 383 34.23 -0.97 -16.28
C GLU A 383 33.13 -0.97 -15.20
N CYS A 384 32.89 -2.13 -14.56
CA CYS A 384 31.89 -2.30 -13.52
C CYS A 384 32.27 -1.58 -12.22
N GLU A 385 33.53 -1.19 -12.01
CA GLU A 385 33.94 -0.44 -10.81
C GLU A 385 33.27 0.94 -10.72
N LYS A 386 33.02 1.58 -11.87
CA LYS A 386 32.30 2.86 -11.93
C LYS A 386 30.83 2.70 -11.56
N ILE A 387 30.22 1.57 -11.93
CA ILE A 387 28.81 1.24 -11.70
C ILE A 387 28.58 0.78 -10.25
N TYR A 388 29.48 -0.04 -9.72
CA TYR A 388 29.40 -0.57 -8.35
C TYR A 388 29.78 0.48 -7.29
N GLY A 389 30.47 1.54 -7.71
CA GLY A 389 31.12 2.51 -6.84
C GLY A 389 32.51 2.03 -6.40
N ARG A 390 33.50 2.94 -6.34
CA ARG A 390 34.88 2.60 -6.00
C ARG A 390 34.94 1.82 -4.68
N PHE A 391 35.51 0.63 -4.75
CA PHE A 391 36.01 -0.06 -3.59
C PHE A 391 37.22 0.73 -3.09
N SER A 392 37.02 1.67 -2.16
CA SER A 392 38.15 2.33 -1.49
C SER A 392 38.82 1.30 -0.59
N GLU A 393 39.71 0.50 -1.15
CA GLU A 393 40.75 -0.17 -0.39
C GLU A 393 41.93 0.80 -0.22
N LYS A 394 41.67 1.87 0.54
CA LYS A 394 42.59 2.27 1.61
C LYS A 394 41.89 2.05 2.95
N VAL A 395 41.28 0.88 3.12
CA VAL A 395 41.09 0.36 4.46
C VAL A 395 42.46 -0.19 4.84
N GLU A 396 43.29 0.67 5.45
CA GLU A 396 44.23 0.13 6.42
C GLU A 396 43.38 -0.73 7.35
N VAL A 397 43.51 -2.04 7.20
CA VAL A 397 43.09 -2.96 8.25
C VAL A 397 43.91 -2.50 9.44
N LYS A 398 43.32 -1.68 10.34
CA LYS A 398 43.86 -1.49 11.68
C LYS A 398 43.87 -2.90 12.25
N ARG A 399 45.02 -3.57 12.12
CA ARG A 399 45.23 -4.87 12.73
C ARG A 399 44.94 -4.61 14.20
N LYS A 400 43.88 -5.24 14.73
CA LYS A 400 43.55 -5.16 16.17
C LYS A 400 44.70 -5.66 17.05
N HIS A 401 45.73 -6.23 16.43
CA HIS A 401 47.00 -6.61 17.03
C HIS A 401 48.14 -5.90 16.30
N PRO A 402 49.03 -5.19 17.02
CA PRO A 402 50.31 -4.74 16.48
C PRO A 402 50.99 -5.81 15.63
N ALA A 403 51.49 -5.44 14.45
CA ALA A 403 52.28 -6.33 13.62
C ALA A 403 53.50 -6.83 14.43
N GLY A 404 53.62 -8.15 14.62
CA GLY A 404 54.73 -8.75 15.38
C GLY A 404 54.35 -9.35 16.74
N LEU A 405 53.11 -9.25 17.21
CA LEU A 405 52.68 -9.90 18.47
C LEU A 405 52.90 -11.43 18.49
N TRP A 406 52.76 -12.10 17.35
CA TRP A 406 53.07 -13.53 17.19
C TRP A 406 54.55 -13.86 17.41
N LYS A 407 55.48 -12.89 17.28
CA LYS A 407 56.90 -13.08 17.63
C LYS A 407 57.14 -13.01 19.14
N MET A 408 56.22 -12.41 19.91
CA MET A 408 56.31 -12.35 21.38
C MET A 408 55.74 -13.60 22.06
N PHE A 409 54.91 -14.37 21.35
CA PHE A 409 54.43 -15.68 21.80
C PHE A 409 55.24 -16.80 21.14
N GLN A 410 56.55 -16.86 21.42
CA GLN A 410 57.26 -18.13 21.21
C GLN A 410 56.94 -19.06 22.38
N PRO A 411 56.35 -20.24 22.14
CA PRO A 411 56.17 -21.21 23.21
C PRO A 411 57.55 -21.56 23.79
N PRO A 412 57.69 -21.70 25.12
CA PRO A 412 58.94 -22.10 25.73
C PRO A 412 59.39 -23.42 25.10
N LYS A 413 60.58 -23.43 24.51
CA LYS A 413 61.19 -24.65 23.98
C LYS A 413 61.62 -25.50 25.17
N PHE A 414 60.82 -26.50 25.50
CA PHE A 414 61.22 -27.52 26.46
C PHE A 414 62.31 -28.39 25.82
N PRO A 415 63.43 -28.66 26.52
CA PRO A 415 64.44 -29.60 26.04
C PRO A 415 63.79 -30.98 25.90
N GLN A 416 63.80 -31.54 24.69
CA GLN A 416 63.25 -32.87 24.44
C GLN A 416 64.03 -33.89 25.28
N THR A 417 63.34 -34.59 26.17
CA THR A 417 63.96 -35.71 26.89
C THR A 417 64.09 -36.91 25.95
N SER A 418 65.03 -37.83 26.19
CA SER A 418 65.17 -39.03 25.34
C SER A 418 63.90 -39.89 25.31
N LYS A 419 63.03 -39.72 26.31
CA LYS A 419 61.71 -40.34 26.42
C LYS A 419 60.71 -39.76 25.41
N ASP A 420 60.75 -38.45 25.17
CA ASP A 420 59.88 -37.76 24.20
C ASP A 420 60.21 -38.19 22.77
N VAL A 421 61.50 -38.37 22.47
CA VAL A 421 61.97 -38.85 21.15
C VAL A 421 61.53 -40.30 20.92
N LYS A 422 61.62 -41.17 21.94
CA LYS A 422 61.11 -42.54 21.85
C LYS A 422 59.59 -42.59 21.61
N ASN A 423 58.84 -41.74 22.31
CA ASN A 423 57.38 -41.67 22.17
C ASN A 423 56.96 -41.16 20.78
N MET A 424 57.65 -40.14 20.25
CA MET A 424 57.43 -39.66 18.88
C MET A 424 57.75 -40.73 17.83
N LYS A 425 58.81 -41.52 18.04
CA LYS A 425 59.18 -42.60 17.12
C LYS A 425 58.13 -43.71 17.11
N ALA A 426 57.66 -44.14 18.29
CA ALA A 426 56.60 -45.13 18.43
C ALA A 426 55.27 -44.69 17.80
N PHE A 427 54.95 -43.39 17.84
CA PHE A 427 53.76 -42.84 17.22
C PHE A 427 53.86 -42.75 15.68
N MET A 428 55.05 -42.47 15.15
CA MET A 428 55.29 -42.45 13.71
C MET A 428 55.30 -43.87 13.14
N ASP A 429 55.87 -44.82 13.89
CA ASP A 429 55.88 -46.24 13.53
C ASP A 429 54.48 -46.88 13.60
N SER A 430 53.51 -46.29 14.30
CA SER A 430 52.10 -46.75 14.32
C SER A 430 51.23 -46.14 13.21
N MET A 431 51.80 -45.24 12.39
CA MET A 431 51.15 -44.61 11.23
C MET A 431 51.65 -45.16 9.88
N LEU A 432 52.62 -46.08 9.91
CA LEU A 432 53.11 -46.89 8.79
C LEU A 432 52.62 -48.33 8.96
#